data_AF-A0A5E3X0Z3-F1
#
_entry.id   AF-A0A5E3X0Z3-F1
#
_cell.length_a   1.000
_cell.length_b   1.000
_cell.length_c   1.000
_cell.angle_alpha   90.00
_cell.angle_beta   90.00
_cell.angle_gamma   90.00
#
_symmetry.space_group_name_H-M   'P 1'
#
loop_
_entity.id
_entity.type
_entity.pdbx_description
1 polymer ?
#
loop_
_entity_poly.entity_id
_entity_poly.type
_entity_poly.pdbx_seq_one_letter_code
_entity_poly.pdbx_strand_id
1 'polypeptide(L)'
;MTSLSPVFQRFLLETYPILRSGLPQAGRRDLRLRVVDDFFRLDAAALAAAIATGPTSLTEQELASSPSTKDADPVDALLSAAPGVIVRADYSNDAAWIEFCTLLRESEAEILAEDDPKATSAEPGTDEGDGSDSSSEEDEDMAVEGSTEPSASGAASASPAPLTFFSVLDFTSDAERARVVDMPNLALLRLIADADVRPAPAVPSGTKRVKPGHRLIDLNGFQEIYRGRSLWVYDAQSNVDGAVRMVNLEGDVYGTATGDSWRVRASHITEMQVNMAFHGMKVDFGGMDRWDYSERKRNLDYATAAAATQ
;
A
#
# COMPACT_ATOMS: atom_id res chain seq x y z
N MET A 1 -13.55 7.71 5.82
CA MET A 1 -14.09 6.85 4.75
C MET A 1 -14.21 7.68 3.49
N THR A 2 -13.46 7.34 2.44
CA THR A 2 -13.58 8.04 1.16
C THR A 2 -14.87 7.64 0.46
N SER A 3 -15.70 8.61 0.10
CA SER A 3 -16.98 8.31 -0.57
C SER A 3 -16.71 7.77 -1.98
N LEU A 4 -17.20 6.56 -2.26
CA LEU A 4 -17.26 6.02 -3.61
C LEU A 4 -18.24 6.85 -4.45
N SER A 5 -17.99 6.97 -5.76
CA SER A 5 -18.93 7.61 -6.67
C SER A 5 -20.11 6.67 -6.94
N PRO A 6 -21.35 6.98 -6.49
CA PRO A 6 -22.51 6.12 -6.78
C PRO A 6 -22.75 5.98 -8.28
N VAL A 7 -22.42 7.02 -9.05
CA VAL A 7 -22.50 7.04 -10.51
C VAL A 7 -21.57 5.99 -11.13
N PHE A 8 -20.31 5.95 -10.68
CA PHE A 8 -19.36 4.96 -11.19
C PHE A 8 -19.69 3.55 -10.71
N GLN A 9 -20.10 3.37 -9.45
CA GLN A 9 -20.45 2.05 -8.93
C GLN A 9 -21.61 1.42 -9.72
N ARG A 10 -22.60 2.22 -10.12
CA ARG A 10 -23.65 1.76 -11.03
C ARG A 10 -23.11 1.42 -12.42
N PHE A 11 -22.29 2.29 -13.00
CA PHE A 11 -21.65 2.05 -14.30
C PHE A 11 -20.83 0.74 -14.29
N LEU A 12 -20.14 0.47 -13.18
CA LEU A 12 -19.40 -0.77 -12.94
C LEU A 12 -20.33 -1.98 -12.87
N LEU A 13 -21.43 -1.92 -12.11
CA LEU A 13 -22.40 -3.02 -12.03
C LEU A 13 -23.03 -3.37 -13.39
N GLU A 14 -23.26 -2.38 -14.24
CA GLU A 14 -23.85 -2.57 -15.57
C GLU A 14 -22.83 -3.08 -16.59
N THR A 15 -21.60 -2.56 -16.57
CA THR A 15 -20.60 -2.81 -17.61
C THR A 15 -19.72 -4.03 -17.32
N TYR A 16 -19.36 -4.26 -16.07
CA TYR A 16 -18.44 -5.32 -15.68
C TYR A 16 -18.90 -6.72 -16.09
N PRO A 17 -20.18 -7.14 -15.90
CA PRO A 17 -20.63 -8.46 -16.32
C PRO A 17 -20.53 -8.68 -17.84
N ILE A 18 -20.76 -7.62 -18.63
CA ILE A 18 -20.65 -7.66 -20.09
C ILE A 18 -19.21 -7.92 -20.49
N LEU A 19 -18.26 -7.14 -19.95
CA LEU A 19 -16.83 -7.34 -20.20
C LEU A 19 -16.35 -8.71 -19.74
N ARG A 20 -16.78 -9.17 -18.55
CA ARG A 20 -16.42 -10.50 -18.03
C ARG A 20 -16.88 -11.61 -18.96
N SER A 21 -18.06 -11.48 -19.57
CA SER A 21 -18.58 -12.46 -20.53
C SER A 21 -17.80 -12.48 -21.85
N GLY A 22 -17.31 -11.32 -22.31
CA GLY A 22 -16.52 -11.19 -23.54
C GLY A 22 -15.04 -11.53 -23.38
N LEU A 23 -14.48 -11.35 -22.18
CA LEU A 23 -13.06 -11.55 -21.86
C LEU A 23 -12.89 -12.47 -20.63
N PRO A 24 -13.26 -13.76 -20.73
CA PRO A 24 -13.25 -14.67 -19.58
C PRO A 24 -11.86 -14.96 -19.01
N GLN A 25 -10.80 -14.71 -19.79
CA GLN A 25 -9.41 -14.89 -19.38
C GLN A 25 -8.82 -13.66 -18.68
N ALA A 26 -9.46 -12.50 -18.79
CA ALA A 26 -8.98 -11.29 -18.13
C ALA A 26 -9.23 -11.38 -16.62
N GLY A 27 -8.25 -10.97 -15.82
CA GLY A 27 -8.38 -10.88 -14.36
C GLY A 27 -9.32 -9.76 -13.94
N ARG A 28 -9.77 -9.80 -12.67
CA ARG A 28 -10.63 -8.76 -12.08
C ARG A 28 -10.05 -7.35 -12.28
N ARG A 29 -8.75 -7.16 -12.01
CA ARG A 29 -8.09 -5.83 -12.10
C ARG A 29 -8.10 -5.28 -13.52
N ASP A 30 -7.80 -6.11 -14.52
CA ASP A 30 -7.83 -5.71 -15.94
C ASP A 30 -9.24 -5.32 -16.37
N LEU A 31 -10.25 -6.11 -15.98
CA LEU A 31 -11.65 -5.82 -16.29
C LEU A 31 -12.11 -4.51 -15.63
N ARG A 32 -11.80 -4.30 -14.35
CA ARG A 32 -12.13 -3.05 -13.65
C ARG A 32 -11.44 -1.85 -14.28
N LEU A 33 -10.16 -1.98 -14.66
CA LEU A 33 -9.42 -0.92 -15.33
C LEU A 33 -10.09 -0.52 -16.66
N ARG A 34 -10.53 -1.50 -17.46
CA ARG A 34 -11.29 -1.24 -18.70
C ARG A 34 -12.60 -0.51 -18.43
N VAL A 35 -13.33 -0.88 -17.38
CA VAL A 35 -14.55 -0.13 -16.98
C VAL A 35 -14.21 1.32 -16.61
N VAL A 36 -13.11 1.55 -15.90
CA VAL A 36 -12.64 2.92 -15.59
C VAL A 36 -12.28 3.67 -16.87
N ASP A 37 -11.57 3.03 -17.80
CA ASP A 37 -11.24 3.61 -19.11
C ASP A 37 -12.52 3.99 -19.88
N ASP A 38 -13.51 3.10 -19.94
CA ASP A 38 -14.80 3.34 -20.59
C ASP A 38 -15.59 4.47 -19.91
N PHE A 39 -15.56 4.55 -18.57
CA PHE A 39 -16.21 5.63 -17.83
C PHE A 39 -15.63 7.01 -18.20
N PHE A 40 -14.30 7.14 -18.28
CA PHE A 40 -13.66 8.40 -18.65
C PHE A 40 -13.78 8.74 -20.14
N ARG A 41 -14.20 7.79 -20.98
CA ARG A 41 -14.50 8.00 -22.41
C ARG A 41 -15.94 8.50 -22.65
N LEU A 42 -16.81 8.47 -21.64
CA LEU A 42 -18.16 9.02 -21.76
C LEU A 42 -18.11 10.49 -22.18
N ASP A 43 -18.94 10.85 -23.16
CA ASP A 43 -19.11 12.25 -23.52
C ASP A 43 -19.88 13.01 -22.42
N ALA A 44 -19.91 14.33 -22.53
CA ALA A 44 -20.54 15.18 -21.52
C ALA A 44 -22.04 14.90 -21.36
N ALA A 45 -22.75 14.50 -22.42
CA ALA A 45 -24.18 14.22 -22.37
C ALA A 45 -24.47 12.88 -21.69
N ALA A 46 -23.71 11.84 -22.03
CA ALA A 46 -23.80 10.52 -21.40
C ALA A 46 -23.43 10.58 -19.92
N LEU A 47 -22.36 11.30 -19.57
CA LEU A 47 -21.98 11.51 -18.18
C LEU A 47 -23.06 12.28 -17.40
N ALA A 48 -23.62 13.34 -17.97
CA ALA A 48 -24.72 14.08 -17.34
C ALA A 48 -25.97 13.20 -17.14
N ALA A 49 -26.30 12.34 -18.11
CA ALA A 49 -27.40 11.40 -18.00
C ALA A 49 -27.14 10.36 -16.89
N ALA A 50 -25.92 9.82 -16.79
CA ALA A 50 -25.53 8.89 -15.73
C ALA A 50 -25.64 9.53 -14.33
N ILE A 51 -25.25 10.80 -14.20
CA ILE A 51 -25.40 11.57 -12.95
C ILE A 51 -26.88 11.80 -12.62
N ALA A 52 -27.71 12.16 -13.61
CA ALA A 52 -29.12 12.48 -13.39
C ALA A 52 -30.02 11.26 -13.10
N THR A 53 -29.67 10.09 -13.65
CA THR A 53 -30.46 8.85 -13.54
C THR A 53 -30.03 7.96 -12.37
N GLY A 54 -28.89 8.24 -11.74
CA GLY A 54 -28.34 7.44 -10.65
C GLY A 54 -29.18 7.54 -9.36
N PRO A 55 -29.49 6.42 -8.69
CA PRO A 55 -29.97 6.48 -7.31
C PRO A 55 -28.92 7.15 -6.42
N THR A 56 -29.36 7.94 -5.44
CA THR A 56 -28.47 8.73 -4.57
C THR A 56 -27.49 7.85 -3.77
N SER A 57 -27.83 6.59 -3.55
CA SER A 57 -26.96 5.59 -2.92
C SER A 57 -27.32 4.20 -3.44
N LEU A 58 -26.30 3.39 -3.74
CA LEU A 58 -26.45 1.94 -3.82
C LEU A 58 -26.42 1.38 -2.40
N THR A 59 -27.08 0.24 -2.19
CA THR A 59 -27.01 -0.47 -0.92
C THR A 59 -25.67 -1.20 -0.79
N GLU A 60 -25.17 -1.35 0.43
CA GLU A 60 -23.96 -2.12 0.70
C GLU A 60 -24.09 -3.57 0.21
N GLN A 61 -25.30 -4.13 0.28
CA GLN A 61 -25.60 -5.47 -0.22
C GLN A 61 -25.46 -5.58 -1.75
N GLU A 62 -25.86 -4.56 -2.51
CA GLU A 62 -25.67 -4.52 -3.97
C GLU A 62 -24.18 -4.46 -4.34
N LEU A 63 -23.40 -3.62 -3.64
CA LEU A 63 -21.95 -3.56 -3.84
C LEU A 63 -21.28 -4.88 -3.48
N ALA A 64 -21.61 -5.46 -2.32
CA ALA A 64 -21.02 -6.72 -1.86
C ALA A 64 -21.40 -7.92 -2.73
N SER A 65 -22.56 -7.87 -3.39
CA SER A 65 -23.02 -8.93 -4.30
C SER A 65 -22.50 -8.79 -5.73
N SER A 66 -21.86 -7.66 -6.06
CA SER A 66 -21.26 -7.41 -7.38
C SER A 66 -20.33 -8.56 -7.81
N PRO A 67 -20.41 -9.04 -9.06
CA PRO A 67 -19.44 -10.01 -9.58
C PRO A 67 -17.98 -9.53 -9.44
N SER A 68 -17.78 -8.21 -9.57
CA SER A 68 -16.46 -7.60 -9.47
C SER A 68 -15.78 -7.75 -8.11
N THR A 69 -16.50 -8.05 -7.02
CA THR A 69 -15.89 -8.26 -5.69
C THR A 69 -15.54 -9.72 -5.42
N LYS A 70 -16.06 -10.66 -6.23
CA LYS A 70 -15.91 -12.11 -6.04
C LYS A 70 -14.99 -12.75 -7.05
N ASP A 71 -14.76 -12.10 -8.19
CA ASP A 71 -13.85 -12.61 -9.21
C ASP A 71 -12.41 -12.64 -8.69
N ALA A 72 -11.78 -13.81 -8.84
CA ALA A 72 -10.38 -14.01 -8.51
C ALA A 72 -9.49 -13.27 -9.50
N ASP A 73 -8.35 -12.76 -9.02
CA ASP A 73 -7.33 -12.17 -9.85
C ASP A 73 -6.00 -12.93 -9.70
N PRO A 74 -5.25 -13.19 -10.78
CA PRO A 74 -3.98 -13.91 -10.70
C PRO A 74 -2.97 -13.30 -9.73
N VAL A 75 -2.98 -11.97 -9.57
CA VAL A 75 -2.04 -11.28 -8.67
C VAL A 75 -2.43 -11.46 -7.20
N ASP A 76 -3.68 -11.83 -6.89
CA ASP A 76 -4.10 -12.09 -5.50
C ASP A 76 -3.30 -13.23 -4.86
N ALA A 77 -2.88 -14.23 -5.64
CA ALA A 77 -2.07 -15.34 -5.14
C ALA A 77 -0.64 -14.92 -4.74
N LEU A 78 -0.14 -13.80 -5.26
CA LEU A 78 1.19 -13.26 -4.94
C LEU A 78 1.17 -12.37 -3.68
N LEU A 79 -0.01 -12.09 -3.16
CA LEU A 79 -0.27 -11.01 -2.22
C LEU A 79 -0.77 -11.60 -0.88
N SER A 80 0.10 -11.66 0.16
CA SER A 80 -0.24 -12.13 1.52
C SER A 80 -1.32 -11.26 2.20
N ALA A 81 -1.93 -11.61 3.33
CA ALA A 81 -2.96 -10.75 3.95
C ALA A 81 -2.45 -9.38 4.50
N ALA A 82 -1.16 -9.08 4.33
CA ALA A 82 -0.52 -7.88 4.83
C ALA A 82 -1.13 -6.58 4.26
N PRO A 83 -1.22 -5.50 5.06
CA PRO A 83 -1.79 -4.22 4.66
C PRO A 83 -0.92 -3.42 3.67
N GLY A 84 0.40 -3.64 3.68
CA GLY A 84 1.35 -3.02 2.75
C GLY A 84 1.86 -3.99 1.69
N VAL A 85 2.25 -3.47 0.52
CA VAL A 85 2.95 -4.21 -0.53
C VAL A 85 4.21 -3.45 -0.93
N ILE A 86 5.36 -4.12 -0.83
CA ILE A 86 6.63 -3.63 -1.34
C ILE A 86 6.90 -4.30 -2.68
N VAL A 87 7.09 -3.50 -3.73
CA VAL A 87 7.51 -3.98 -5.05
C VAL A 87 8.99 -3.65 -5.24
N ARG A 88 9.79 -4.68 -5.52
CA ARG A 88 11.16 -4.50 -5.98
C ARG A 88 11.16 -4.15 -7.47
N ALA A 89 11.45 -2.90 -7.79
CA ALA A 89 11.52 -2.36 -9.15
C ALA A 89 12.95 -2.10 -9.62
N ASP A 90 13.96 -2.35 -8.78
CA ASP A 90 15.37 -2.35 -9.17
C ASP A 90 16.10 -3.60 -8.67
N TYR A 91 16.93 -4.15 -9.56
CA TYR A 91 17.66 -5.40 -9.37
C TYR A 91 19.17 -5.22 -9.52
N SER A 92 19.65 -3.98 -9.50
CA SER A 92 21.07 -3.67 -9.74
C SER A 92 21.98 -3.97 -8.55
N ASN A 93 21.42 -4.03 -7.34
CA ASN A 93 22.17 -4.25 -6.10
C ASN A 93 21.42 -5.19 -5.13
N ASP A 94 21.75 -6.47 -5.17
CA ASP A 94 21.16 -7.47 -4.26
C ASP A 94 21.59 -7.29 -2.79
N ALA A 95 22.79 -6.76 -2.53
CA ALA A 95 23.27 -6.54 -1.17
C ALA A 95 22.44 -5.46 -0.46
N ALA A 96 22.21 -4.32 -1.12
CA ALA A 96 21.37 -3.26 -0.59
C ALA A 96 19.91 -3.70 -0.41
N TRP A 97 19.40 -4.58 -1.29
CA TRP A 97 18.08 -5.17 -1.15
C TRP A 97 17.98 -6.09 0.07
N ILE A 98 19.00 -6.92 0.32
CA ILE A 98 19.07 -7.80 1.50
C ILE A 98 19.13 -6.97 2.78
N GLU A 99 19.98 -5.94 2.82
CA GLU A 99 20.08 -5.01 3.96
C GLU A 99 18.74 -4.33 4.26
N PHE A 100 18.06 -3.84 3.21
CA PHE A 100 16.72 -3.27 3.33
C PHE A 100 15.72 -4.27 3.92
N CYS A 101 15.70 -5.51 3.40
CA CYS A 101 14.81 -6.56 3.90
C CYS A 101 15.13 -6.95 5.36
N THR A 102 16.40 -6.91 5.76
CA THR A 102 16.81 -7.20 7.14
C THR A 102 16.31 -6.10 8.07
N LEU A 103 16.57 -4.83 7.75
CA LEU A 103 16.11 -3.69 8.54
C LEU A 103 14.58 -3.68 8.67
N LEU A 104 13.87 -4.00 7.59
CA LEU A 104 12.42 -4.10 7.60
C LEU A 104 11.89 -5.16 8.59
N ARG A 105 12.54 -6.33 8.66
CA ARG A 105 12.20 -7.40 9.60
C ARG A 105 12.51 -7.01 11.04
N GLU A 106 13.64 -6.35 11.26
CA GLU A 106 14.05 -5.87 12.59
C GLU A 106 13.04 -4.86 13.11
N SER A 107 12.71 -3.82 12.33
CA SER A 107 11.71 -2.82 12.71
C SER A 107 10.31 -3.42 12.91
N GLU A 108 9.96 -4.48 12.19
CA GLU A 108 8.71 -5.20 12.41
C GLU A 108 8.71 -6.04 13.69
N ALA A 109 9.82 -6.72 13.99
CA ALA A 109 9.98 -7.46 15.24
C ALA A 109 9.94 -6.53 16.46
N GLU A 110 10.51 -5.33 16.36
CA GLU A 110 10.46 -4.31 17.41
C GLU A 110 9.02 -3.90 17.75
N ILE A 111 8.21 -3.54 16.74
CA ILE A 111 6.81 -3.15 16.95
C ILE A 111 5.99 -4.31 17.53
N LEU A 112 6.19 -5.54 17.02
CA LEU A 112 5.47 -6.71 17.53
C LEU A 112 5.88 -7.07 18.97
N ALA A 113 7.10 -6.75 19.39
CA ALA A 113 7.56 -6.96 20.76
C ALA A 113 7.02 -5.91 21.74
N GLU A 114 6.83 -4.67 21.29
CA GLU A 114 6.23 -3.58 22.10
C GLU A 114 4.74 -3.83 22.39
N ASP A 115 4.02 -4.43 21.45
CA ASP A 115 2.60 -4.76 21.60
C ASP A 115 2.34 -5.98 22.50
N ASP A 116 3.38 -6.72 22.91
CA ASP A 116 3.26 -7.85 23.82
C ASP A 116 3.23 -7.34 25.28
N PRO A 117 2.08 -7.38 25.99
CA PRO A 117 1.89 -6.70 27.28
C PRO A 117 2.59 -7.41 28.46
N LYS A 118 3.70 -8.11 28.22
CA LYS A 118 4.32 -9.05 29.14
C LYS A 118 5.77 -8.72 29.48
N ALA A 119 6.04 -7.44 29.79
CA ALA A 119 7.28 -7.05 30.47
C ALA A 119 7.18 -5.73 31.25
N THR A 120 6.01 -5.31 31.75
CA THR A 120 5.96 -4.40 32.91
C THR A 120 6.23 -5.21 34.19
N SER A 121 7.45 -5.74 34.30
CA SER A 121 8.02 -6.16 35.58
C SER A 121 8.40 -4.91 36.36
N ALA A 122 7.66 -4.70 37.45
CA ALA A 122 8.11 -4.15 38.73
C ALA A 122 9.01 -2.91 38.69
N GLU A 123 8.43 -1.76 39.04
CA GLU A 123 9.23 -0.66 39.61
C GLU A 123 9.91 -1.12 40.91
N PRO A 124 11.22 -0.87 41.09
CA PRO A 124 11.89 -1.02 42.36
C PRO A 124 11.72 0.27 43.18
N GLY A 125 11.08 0.12 44.34
CA GLY A 125 11.31 0.81 45.62
C GLY A 125 11.65 2.31 45.67
N THR A 126 10.87 3.02 46.49
CA THR A 126 11.45 3.93 47.49
C THR A 126 10.92 3.55 48.88
N ASP A 127 11.86 3.14 49.73
CA ASP A 127 11.80 2.93 51.17
C ASP A 127 11.26 4.15 51.93
N GLU A 128 10.44 3.91 52.96
CA GLU A 128 10.68 4.43 54.33
C GLU A 128 10.09 3.46 55.38
N GLY A 129 10.99 2.74 56.07
CA GLY A 129 11.00 2.57 57.53
C GLY A 129 9.94 1.70 58.23
N ASP A 130 10.37 0.54 58.74
CA ASP A 130 10.53 0.29 60.19
C ASP A 130 10.22 -1.17 60.60
N GLY A 131 11.23 -1.83 61.18
CA GLY A 131 11.11 -2.82 62.25
C GLY A 131 10.57 -4.22 61.94
N SER A 132 11.46 -5.21 61.85
CA SER A 132 11.60 -6.26 62.90
C SER A 132 12.41 -7.46 62.42
N ASP A 133 13.39 -7.82 63.26
CA ASP A 133 14.23 -9.01 63.23
C ASP A 133 13.50 -10.33 62.94
N SER A 134 14.14 -11.21 62.16
CA SER A 134 14.49 -12.55 62.66
C SER A 134 15.54 -13.21 61.77
N SER A 135 16.68 -13.48 62.38
CA SER A 135 17.82 -14.28 61.94
C SER A 135 17.49 -15.75 61.64
N SER A 136 18.12 -16.31 60.60
CA SER A 136 18.62 -17.70 60.60
C SER A 136 19.67 -17.87 59.50
N GLU A 137 20.91 -18.03 59.94
CA GLU A 137 22.08 -18.46 59.16
C GLU A 137 22.04 -19.97 58.89
N GLU A 138 22.73 -20.40 57.83
CA GLU A 138 23.44 -21.69 57.57
C GLU A 138 23.45 -21.91 56.04
N ASP A 139 24.55 -21.56 55.37
CA ASP A 139 25.71 -22.41 55.01
C ASP A 139 25.37 -23.49 53.97
N GLU A 140 25.99 -23.41 52.77
CA GLU A 140 26.75 -24.50 52.14
C GLU A 140 27.21 -24.14 50.71
N ASP A 141 28.53 -24.17 50.54
CA ASP A 141 29.29 -24.14 49.29
C ASP A 141 28.86 -25.25 48.32
N MET A 142 28.75 -24.94 47.01
CA MET A 142 29.13 -25.89 45.95
C MET A 142 29.50 -25.16 44.65
N ALA A 143 30.81 -25.14 44.37
CA ALA A 143 31.36 -24.88 43.05
C ALA A 143 31.15 -26.10 42.13
N VAL A 144 30.56 -25.90 40.95
CA VAL A 144 30.71 -26.81 39.80
C VAL A 144 30.94 -25.99 38.54
N GLU A 145 32.19 -26.07 38.07
CA GLU A 145 32.59 -25.79 36.70
C GLU A 145 31.84 -26.73 35.76
N GLY A 146 31.12 -26.15 34.80
CA GLY A 146 30.49 -26.87 33.71
C GLY A 146 30.67 -26.08 32.43
N SER A 147 31.84 -26.23 31.81
CA SER A 147 32.16 -25.76 30.46
C SER A 147 31.03 -26.14 29.49
N THR A 148 30.17 -25.17 29.21
CA THR A 148 29.16 -25.31 28.17
C THR A 148 29.84 -24.98 26.85
N GLU A 149 30.20 -26.02 26.10
CA GLU A 149 30.64 -25.87 24.73
C GLU A 149 29.61 -25.05 23.95
N PRO A 150 30.03 -24.01 23.20
CA PRO A 150 29.12 -23.37 22.28
C PRO A 150 28.77 -24.40 21.21
N SER A 151 27.56 -24.94 21.31
CA SER A 151 26.89 -25.63 20.21
C SER A 151 27.00 -24.74 18.99
N ALA A 152 27.86 -25.13 18.06
CA ALA A 152 27.84 -24.66 16.69
C ALA A 152 26.50 -25.12 16.12
N SER A 153 25.47 -24.30 16.32
CA SER A 153 24.20 -24.44 15.63
C SER A 153 24.53 -24.31 14.15
N GLY A 154 24.48 -25.45 13.48
CA GLY A 154 24.53 -25.50 12.03
C GLY A 154 23.51 -24.50 11.54
N ALA A 155 24.00 -23.54 10.73
CA ALA A 155 23.21 -22.60 9.97
C ALA A 155 22.35 -23.40 8.98
N ALA A 156 21.32 -24.04 9.50
CA ALA A 156 20.17 -24.44 8.72
C ALA A 156 19.63 -23.13 8.17
N SER A 157 19.68 -23.00 6.85
CA SER A 157 19.05 -21.96 6.04
C SER A 157 17.53 -21.96 6.31
N ALA A 158 17.14 -21.57 7.51
CA ALA A 158 15.77 -21.27 7.85
C ALA A 158 15.41 -20.06 7.00
N SER A 159 14.52 -20.27 6.04
CA SER A 159 13.90 -19.16 5.31
C SER A 159 13.42 -18.14 6.33
N PRO A 160 13.77 -16.85 6.18
CA PRO A 160 13.40 -15.84 7.15
C PRO A 160 11.87 -15.83 7.33
N ALA A 161 11.41 -15.59 8.56
CA ALA A 161 9.99 -15.54 8.88
C ALA A 161 9.25 -14.55 7.95
N PRO A 162 8.00 -14.88 7.54
CA PRO A 162 7.21 -13.98 6.71
C PRO A 162 6.91 -12.68 7.46
N LEU A 163 6.89 -11.57 6.72
CA LEU A 163 6.46 -10.27 7.24
C LEU A 163 4.92 -10.27 7.43
N THR A 164 4.47 -9.70 8.53
CA THR A 164 3.07 -9.47 8.93
C THR A 164 2.52 -8.20 8.31
N PHE A 165 3.30 -7.11 8.30
CA PHE A 165 2.82 -5.80 7.82
C PHE A 165 3.01 -5.59 6.31
N PHE A 166 3.88 -6.36 5.67
CA PHE A 166 4.19 -6.22 4.24
C PHE A 166 4.13 -7.53 3.46
N SER A 167 3.52 -7.50 2.27
CA SER A 167 3.82 -8.47 1.20
C SER A 167 5.01 -7.95 0.39
N VAL A 168 5.97 -8.80 0.07
CA VAL A 168 7.11 -8.42 -0.79
C VAL A 168 6.97 -9.10 -2.14
N LEU A 169 6.80 -8.29 -3.19
CA LEU A 169 6.82 -8.73 -4.58
C LEU A 169 8.24 -8.61 -5.12
N ASP A 170 8.95 -9.73 -5.08
CA ASP A 170 10.28 -9.90 -5.67
C ASP A 170 10.22 -10.95 -6.80
N PHE A 171 10.21 -10.47 -8.03
CA PHE A 171 10.17 -11.33 -9.22
C PHE A 171 11.49 -12.04 -9.42
N THR A 172 11.46 -13.36 -9.63
CA THR A 172 12.66 -14.19 -9.77
C THR A 172 13.07 -14.40 -11.22
N SER A 173 12.13 -14.32 -12.18
CA SER A 173 12.43 -14.48 -13.59
C SER A 173 12.84 -13.17 -14.24
N ASP A 174 13.88 -13.19 -15.08
CA ASP A 174 14.38 -11.99 -15.77
C ASP A 174 13.30 -11.32 -16.64
N ALA A 175 12.40 -12.13 -17.22
CA ALA A 175 11.30 -11.62 -18.03
C ALA A 175 10.28 -10.82 -17.20
N GLU A 176 10.00 -11.23 -15.96
CA GLU A 176 9.12 -10.49 -15.06
C GLU A 176 9.82 -9.29 -14.45
N ARG A 177 11.10 -9.43 -14.06
CA ARG A 177 11.94 -8.32 -13.62
C ARG A 177 11.96 -7.20 -14.65
N ALA A 178 12.20 -7.53 -15.91
CA ALA A 178 12.20 -6.57 -17.00
C ALA A 178 10.85 -5.85 -17.21
N ARG A 179 9.73 -6.47 -16.81
CA ARG A 179 8.41 -5.83 -16.88
C ARG A 179 8.20 -4.81 -15.76
N VAL A 180 8.88 -4.95 -14.62
CA VAL A 180 8.68 -4.10 -13.44
C VAL A 180 9.75 -3.03 -13.27
N VAL A 181 10.92 -3.26 -13.84
CA VAL A 181 11.99 -2.27 -13.89
C VAL A 181 11.52 -1.03 -14.61
N ASP A 182 11.73 0.12 -13.96
CA ASP A 182 11.35 1.44 -14.47
C ASP A 182 9.85 1.57 -14.84
N MET A 183 8.96 0.80 -14.19
CA MET A 183 7.53 1.05 -14.32
C MET A 183 7.13 2.34 -13.58
N PRO A 184 6.24 3.16 -14.18
CA PRO A 184 5.66 4.29 -13.47
C PRO A 184 4.75 3.79 -12.33
N ASN A 185 4.62 4.58 -11.28
CA ASN A 185 3.79 4.24 -10.11
C ASN A 185 2.37 3.82 -10.50
N LEU A 186 1.76 4.49 -11.49
CA LEU A 186 0.42 4.15 -11.96
C LEU A 186 0.34 2.73 -12.54
N ALA A 187 1.37 2.29 -13.27
CA ALA A 187 1.41 0.93 -13.81
C ALA A 187 1.49 -0.11 -12.69
N LEU A 188 2.29 0.18 -11.65
CA LEU A 188 2.37 -0.67 -10.45
C LEU A 188 1.05 -0.72 -9.68
N LEU A 189 0.35 0.42 -9.54
CA LEU A 189 -0.98 0.46 -8.94
C LEU A 189 -1.98 -0.41 -9.69
N ARG A 190 -1.99 -0.34 -11.03
CA ARG A 190 -2.85 -1.19 -11.88
C ARG A 190 -2.56 -2.67 -11.76
N LEU A 191 -1.31 -3.03 -11.44
CA LEU A 191 -0.92 -4.41 -11.24
C LEU A 191 -1.47 -4.96 -9.92
N ILE A 192 -1.42 -4.19 -8.82
CA ILE A 192 -1.68 -4.73 -7.48
C ILE A 192 -3.01 -4.30 -6.85
N ALA A 193 -3.62 -3.22 -7.33
CA ALA A 193 -4.79 -2.60 -6.72
C ALA A 193 -5.96 -2.52 -7.70
N ASP A 194 -7.17 -2.55 -7.18
CA ASP A 194 -8.38 -2.43 -7.98
C ASP A 194 -8.62 -0.97 -8.34
N ALA A 195 -8.73 -0.68 -9.63
CA ALA A 195 -9.08 0.66 -10.11
C ALA A 195 -10.54 1.00 -9.74
N ASP A 196 -10.76 2.27 -9.43
CA ASP A 196 -12.06 2.83 -9.06
C ASP A 196 -12.12 4.31 -9.44
N VAL A 197 -13.31 4.92 -9.31
CA VAL A 197 -13.54 6.35 -9.56
C VAL A 197 -14.29 6.96 -8.40
N ARG A 198 -13.82 8.14 -7.97
CA ARG A 198 -14.50 8.97 -6.99
C ARG A 198 -14.73 10.38 -7.52
N PRO A 199 -15.59 11.18 -6.88
CA PRO A 199 -15.61 12.63 -7.11
C PRO A 199 -14.23 13.22 -6.82
N ALA A 200 -13.76 14.11 -7.68
CA ALA A 200 -12.52 14.85 -7.43
C ALA A 200 -12.67 15.72 -6.17
N PRO A 201 -11.61 15.94 -5.38
CA PRO A 201 -11.66 16.84 -4.23
C PRO A 201 -12.20 18.22 -4.58
N ALA A 202 -12.86 18.87 -3.62
CA ALA A 202 -13.42 20.20 -3.83
C ALA A 202 -12.29 21.21 -4.13
N VAL A 203 -12.50 22.04 -5.16
CA VAL A 203 -11.56 23.08 -5.55
C VAL A 203 -11.53 24.16 -4.44
N PRO A 204 -10.36 24.45 -3.82
CA PRO A 204 -10.26 25.48 -2.80
C PRO A 204 -10.72 26.84 -3.32
N SER A 205 -11.39 27.63 -2.46
CA SER A 205 -11.90 28.94 -2.84
C SER A 205 -10.78 29.83 -3.41
N GLY A 206 -11.06 30.50 -4.54
CA GLY A 206 -10.09 31.35 -5.24
C GLY A 206 -9.10 30.63 -6.15
N THR A 207 -9.06 29.29 -6.14
CA THR A 207 -8.21 28.52 -7.05
C THR A 207 -8.94 28.16 -8.35
N LYS A 208 -8.20 28.06 -9.45
CA LYS A 208 -8.74 27.65 -10.75
C LYS A 208 -8.59 26.13 -10.89
N ARG A 209 -9.59 25.50 -11.52
CA ARG A 209 -9.53 24.09 -11.91
C ARG A 209 -8.35 23.87 -12.88
N VAL A 210 -7.61 22.78 -12.69
CA VAL A 210 -6.47 22.40 -13.55
C VAL A 210 -6.95 22.25 -15.01
N LYS A 211 -6.20 22.84 -15.95
CA LYS A 211 -6.49 22.81 -17.39
C LYS A 211 -5.22 22.53 -18.21
N PRO A 212 -5.25 21.57 -19.16
CA PRO A 212 -6.35 20.62 -19.41
C PRO A 212 -6.59 19.72 -18.19
N GLY A 213 -7.84 19.28 -17.99
CA GLY A 213 -8.17 18.34 -16.93
C GLY A 213 -7.50 16.99 -17.16
N HIS A 214 -7.30 16.20 -16.10
CA HIS A 214 -6.64 14.90 -16.19
C HIS A 214 -7.27 13.92 -15.21
N ARG A 215 -7.54 12.68 -15.64
CA ARG A 215 -8.30 11.69 -14.83
C ARG A 215 -7.65 11.34 -13.49
N LEU A 216 -6.33 11.42 -13.38
CA LEU A 216 -5.64 11.20 -12.10
C LEU A 216 -5.76 12.36 -11.12
N ILE A 217 -6.22 13.53 -11.55
CA ILE A 217 -6.36 14.73 -10.71
C ILE A 217 -7.84 15.11 -10.64
N ASP A 218 -8.37 15.50 -11.78
CA ASP A 218 -9.72 16.00 -11.98
C ASP A 218 -10.01 16.05 -13.48
N LEU A 219 -10.86 15.13 -13.94
CA LEU A 219 -11.45 15.14 -15.28
C LEU A 219 -12.97 15.07 -15.13
N ASN A 220 -13.66 16.12 -15.58
CA ASN A 220 -15.11 16.25 -15.47
C ASN A 220 -15.64 16.12 -14.04
N GLY A 221 -14.86 16.49 -13.03
CA GLY A 221 -15.25 16.37 -11.62
C GLY A 221 -15.02 15.00 -11.00
N PHE A 222 -14.34 14.10 -11.71
CA PHE A 222 -14.01 12.76 -11.23
C PHE A 222 -12.50 12.52 -11.22
N GLN A 223 -12.08 11.60 -10.36
CA GLN A 223 -10.70 11.17 -10.22
C GLN A 223 -10.63 9.64 -10.23
N GLU A 224 -9.76 9.09 -11.07
CA GLU A 224 -9.32 7.69 -11.03
C GLU A 224 -8.50 7.47 -9.76
N ILE A 225 -8.87 6.47 -8.98
CA ILE A 225 -8.24 6.10 -7.72
C ILE A 225 -8.03 4.59 -7.67
N TYR A 226 -7.31 4.12 -6.65
CA TYR A 226 -7.05 2.71 -6.43
C TYR A 226 -7.53 2.28 -5.04
N ARG A 227 -7.98 1.03 -4.95
CA ARG A 227 -8.42 0.40 -3.71
C ARG A 227 -7.57 -0.82 -3.41
N GLY A 228 -7.29 -1.02 -2.14
CA GLY A 228 -6.50 -2.14 -1.65
C GLY A 228 -5.40 -1.68 -0.71
N ARG A 229 -4.24 -2.30 -0.86
CA ARG A 229 -3.09 -2.16 0.04
C ARG A 229 -2.24 -0.95 -0.30
N SER A 230 -1.52 -0.46 0.69
CA SER A 230 -0.52 0.60 0.47
C SER A 230 0.60 0.09 -0.43
N LEU A 231 0.98 0.88 -1.44
CA LEU A 231 2.07 0.53 -2.37
C LEU A 231 3.36 1.24 -1.96
N TRP A 232 4.42 0.45 -1.86
CA TRP A 232 5.78 0.88 -1.60
C TRP A 232 6.68 0.36 -2.73
N VAL A 233 7.55 1.21 -3.25
CA VAL A 233 8.40 0.87 -4.40
C VAL A 233 9.87 1.01 -3.99
N TYR A 234 10.59 -0.10 -4.07
CA TYR A 234 12.05 -0.12 -3.99
C TYR A 234 12.63 0.07 -5.39
N ASP A 235 13.21 1.23 -5.66
CA ASP A 235 13.73 1.64 -6.96
C ASP A 235 15.26 1.80 -6.94
N ALA A 236 15.85 2.23 -8.07
CA ALA A 236 17.30 2.39 -8.15
C ALA A 236 17.87 3.37 -7.11
N GLN A 237 17.09 4.41 -6.77
CA GLN A 237 17.46 5.40 -5.76
C GLN A 237 17.41 4.80 -4.34
N SER A 238 16.62 3.74 -4.11
CA SER A 238 16.54 3.04 -2.83
C SER A 238 17.87 2.40 -2.44
N ASN A 239 18.68 1.99 -3.42
CA ASN A 239 20.03 1.50 -3.19
C ASN A 239 20.99 2.57 -2.67
N VAL A 240 20.67 3.85 -2.91
CA VAL A 240 21.54 4.99 -2.57
C VAL A 240 21.14 5.61 -1.24
N ASP A 241 19.83 5.81 -1.04
CA ASP A 241 19.31 6.49 0.14
C ASP A 241 18.65 5.56 1.17
N GLY A 242 18.56 4.26 0.93
CA GLY A 242 17.88 3.34 1.84
C GLY A 242 16.42 3.75 2.11
N ALA A 243 15.79 4.45 1.17
CA ALA A 243 14.41 4.88 1.25
C ALA A 243 13.58 4.22 0.15
N VAL A 244 12.31 3.96 0.41
CA VAL A 244 11.35 3.48 -0.59
C VAL A 244 10.35 4.56 -0.92
N ARG A 245 9.82 4.53 -2.14
CA ARG A 245 8.75 5.45 -2.55
C ARG A 245 7.41 4.91 -2.07
N MET A 246 6.71 5.64 -1.22
CA MET A 246 5.32 5.35 -0.91
C MET A 246 4.42 6.04 -1.96
N VAL A 247 3.49 5.28 -2.52
CA VAL A 247 2.62 5.72 -3.62
C VAL A 247 1.19 5.96 -3.14
N ASN A 248 0.60 7.07 -3.58
CA ASN A 248 -0.78 7.41 -3.26
C ASN A 248 -1.79 6.65 -4.11
N LEU A 249 -2.76 6.06 -3.42
CA LEU A 249 -3.92 5.42 -4.04
C LEU A 249 -4.99 6.45 -4.46
N GLU A 250 -5.05 7.59 -3.77
CA GLU A 250 -5.99 8.69 -4.01
C GLU A 250 -5.40 10.02 -3.50
N GLY A 251 -5.81 11.16 -4.08
CA GLY A 251 -5.30 12.48 -3.66
C GLY A 251 -6.27 13.26 -2.76
N ASP A 252 -6.07 13.33 -1.44
CA ASP A 252 -7.06 13.93 -0.53
C ASP A 252 -7.29 15.45 -0.71
N VAL A 253 -6.31 16.16 -1.28
CA VAL A 253 -6.38 17.59 -1.56
C VAL A 253 -6.48 17.84 -3.07
N TYR A 254 -7.23 18.86 -3.47
CA TYR A 254 -7.34 19.24 -4.88
C TYR A 254 -5.98 19.56 -5.49
N GLY A 255 -5.70 18.98 -6.66
CA GLY A 255 -4.41 19.13 -7.36
C GLY A 255 -3.40 18.01 -7.05
N THR A 256 -3.65 17.16 -6.06
CA THR A 256 -2.90 15.92 -5.84
C THR A 256 -3.35 14.86 -6.84
N ALA A 257 -2.38 14.23 -7.52
CA ALA A 257 -2.65 13.19 -8.50
C ALA A 257 -2.58 11.80 -7.84
N THR A 258 -3.45 10.89 -8.28
CA THR A 258 -3.30 9.47 -8.01
C THR A 258 -1.97 8.97 -8.60
N GLY A 259 -1.22 8.18 -7.83
CA GLY A 259 0.13 7.73 -8.20
C GLY A 259 1.26 8.69 -7.82
N ASP A 260 0.94 9.88 -7.27
CA ASP A 260 1.97 10.71 -6.62
C ASP A 260 2.71 9.92 -5.55
N SER A 261 3.99 10.24 -5.36
CA SER A 261 4.82 9.54 -4.39
C SER A 261 5.83 10.44 -3.70
N TRP A 262 6.33 9.93 -2.58
CA TRP A 262 7.36 10.53 -1.74
C TRP A 262 8.24 9.42 -1.16
N ARG A 263 9.44 9.77 -0.70
CA ARG A 263 10.41 8.80 -0.18
C ARG A 263 10.37 8.73 1.34
N VAL A 264 10.35 7.51 1.87
CA VAL A 264 10.38 7.20 3.31
C VAL A 264 11.57 6.30 3.59
N ARG A 265 12.38 6.65 4.58
CA ARG A 265 13.53 5.85 5.00
C ARG A 265 13.05 4.50 5.52
N ALA A 266 13.76 3.42 5.17
CA ALA A 266 13.43 2.05 5.55
C ALA A 266 13.17 1.89 7.06
N SER A 267 13.92 2.59 7.91
CA SER A 267 13.75 2.55 9.37
C SER A 267 12.40 3.08 9.89
N HIS A 268 11.61 3.77 9.07
CA HIS A 268 10.32 4.35 9.47
C HIS A 268 9.13 3.71 8.77
N ILE A 269 9.35 2.84 7.76
CA ILE A 269 8.24 2.37 6.92
C ILE A 269 7.28 1.48 7.70
N THR A 270 7.79 0.66 8.62
CA THR A 270 6.96 -0.25 9.43
C THR A 270 6.03 0.52 10.35
N GLU A 271 6.56 1.46 11.13
CA GLU A 271 5.77 2.35 11.99
C GLU A 271 4.70 3.09 11.17
N MET A 272 5.10 3.64 10.02
CA MET A 272 4.20 4.37 9.15
C MET A 272 3.09 3.47 8.58
N GLN A 273 3.42 2.24 8.17
CA GLN A 273 2.46 1.26 7.68
C GLN A 273 1.45 0.86 8.75
N VAL A 274 1.90 0.67 9.99
CA VAL A 274 1.03 0.38 11.15
C VAL A 274 0.10 1.55 11.41
N ASN A 275 0.63 2.78 11.47
CA ASN A 275 -0.17 3.98 11.67
C ASN A 275 -1.21 4.18 10.57
N MET A 276 -0.86 3.91 9.32
CA MET A 276 -1.81 3.98 8.21
C MET A 276 -2.89 2.91 8.29
N ALA A 277 -2.52 1.66 8.57
CA ALA A 277 -3.42 0.52 8.54
C ALA A 277 -4.37 0.48 9.75
N PHE A 278 -3.85 0.77 10.94
CA PHE A 278 -4.57 0.53 12.20
C PHE A 278 -5.01 1.82 12.90
N HIS A 279 -4.24 2.92 12.75
CA HIS A 279 -4.56 4.20 13.39
C HIS A 279 -5.25 5.19 12.45
N GLY A 280 -5.55 4.78 11.21
CA GLY A 280 -6.23 5.61 10.23
C GLY A 280 -5.44 6.85 9.81
N MET A 281 -4.11 6.85 10.04
CA MET A 281 -3.24 7.93 9.59
C MET A 281 -3.31 8.03 8.07
N LYS A 282 -3.63 9.22 7.59
CA LYS A 282 -3.54 9.57 6.18
C LYS A 282 -2.30 10.42 5.97
N VAL A 283 -1.48 10.03 5.01
CA VAL A 283 -0.38 10.89 4.59
C VAL A 283 -0.97 11.95 3.68
N ASP A 284 -1.04 13.18 4.18
CA ASP A 284 -1.31 14.35 3.35
C ASP A 284 0.01 14.94 2.87
N PHE A 285 0.13 15.13 1.57
CA PHE A 285 1.29 15.72 0.90
C PHE A 285 1.26 17.25 0.96
N GLY A 286 0.32 17.82 1.72
CA GLY A 286 0.26 19.22 2.10
C GLY A 286 0.05 20.18 0.94
N GLY A 287 -0.33 19.66 -0.25
CA GLY A 287 -0.55 20.44 -1.48
C GLY A 287 0.66 21.24 -1.99
N MET A 288 1.79 21.25 -1.28
CA MET A 288 2.98 22.04 -1.57
C MET A 288 4.10 21.13 -2.07
N ASP A 289 4.19 20.94 -3.39
CA ASP A 289 5.37 20.54 -4.20
C ASP A 289 6.37 19.48 -3.66
N ARG A 290 5.97 18.61 -2.71
CA ARG A 290 6.86 17.58 -2.14
C ARG A 290 6.74 16.21 -2.78
N TRP A 291 5.87 16.07 -3.78
CA TRP A 291 5.78 14.88 -4.62
C TRP A 291 6.86 14.93 -5.71
N ASP A 292 7.35 13.77 -6.12
CA ASP A 292 8.31 13.67 -7.22
C ASP A 292 7.67 14.13 -8.54
N TYR A 293 8.07 15.31 -9.02
CA TYR A 293 7.51 15.89 -10.25
C TYR A 293 7.76 15.04 -11.47
N SER A 294 8.95 14.42 -11.55
CA SER A 294 9.31 13.57 -12.68
C SER A 294 8.41 12.35 -12.74
N GLU A 295 8.15 11.72 -11.58
CA GLU A 295 7.27 10.56 -11.48
C GLU A 295 5.80 10.92 -11.72
N ARG A 296 5.32 12.07 -11.20
CA ARG A 296 3.96 12.55 -11.53
C ARG A 296 3.81 12.69 -13.05
N LYS A 297 4.76 13.35 -13.72
CA LYS A 297 4.71 13.52 -15.17
C LYS A 297 4.61 12.17 -15.88
N ARG A 298 5.43 11.19 -15.48
CA ARG A 298 5.37 9.83 -16.03
C ARG A 298 4.01 9.17 -15.83
N ASN A 299 3.38 9.33 -14.67
CA ASN A 299 2.05 8.81 -14.40
C ASN A 299 0.97 9.45 -15.30
N LEU A 300 1.01 10.77 -15.49
CA LEU A 300 0.08 11.48 -16.37
C LEU A 300 0.27 11.05 -17.85
N ASP A 301 1.52 10.96 -18.30
CA ASP A 301 1.87 10.53 -19.66
C ASP A 301 1.41 9.07 -19.89
N TYR A 302 1.69 8.18 -18.93
CA TYR A 302 1.28 6.77 -18.98
C TYR A 302 -0.24 6.60 -18.99
N ALA A 303 -0.97 7.35 -18.15
CA ALA A 303 -2.43 7.34 -18.13
C ALA A 303 -3.02 7.74 -19.48
N THR A 304 -2.43 8.74 -20.14
CA THR A 304 -2.88 9.25 -21.44
C THR A 304 -2.56 8.26 -22.56
N ALA A 305 -1.36 7.69 -22.59
CA ALA A 305 -0.95 6.72 -23.60
C ALA A 305 -1.75 5.40 -23.50
N ALA A 306 -1.99 4.91 -22.28
CA ALA A 306 -2.80 3.71 -22.06
C ALA A 306 -4.22 3.85 -22.61
N ALA A 307 -4.83 5.04 -22.45
CA ALA A 307 -6.16 5.33 -22.97
C ALA A 307 -6.23 5.32 -24.51
N ALA A 308 -5.10 5.51 -25.21
CA ALA A 308 -5.03 5.51 -26.67
C ALA A 308 -4.80 4.12 -27.30
N THR A 309 -4.37 3.13 -26.50
CA THR A 309 -3.91 1.82 -27.02
C THR A 309 -4.98 0.71 -26.94
N GLN A 310 -6.10 0.97 -26.28
CA GLN A 310 -7.24 0.03 -26.14
C GLN A 310 -8.38 0.39 -27.08
#